data_AF-A0A6L7DE78-F1
#
_entry.id   AF-A0A6L7DE78-F1
#
_cell.length_a   1.000
_cell.length_b   1.000
_cell.length_c   1.000
_cell.angle_alpha   90.00
_cell.angle_beta   90.00
_cell.angle_gamma   90.00
#
_symmetry.space_group_name_H-M   'P 1'
#
loop_
_entity.id
_entity.type
_entity.pdbx_description
1 polymer ?
#
loop_
_entity_poly.entity_id
_entity_poly.type
_entity_poly.pdbx_seq_one_letter_code
_entity_poly.pdbx_strand_id
1 'polypeptide(L)'
;MPETPMIMEVCAITGRPQYAYANSQELLAGCYRGDAGLSLLELQPYEYWESLSSVGRERLMPRGFEAPFNVRVVINYRNARVSNAPFKTIELGEFDSPTSYIAINGQVFQHNLEIMRAIYGVIYDIYDERI
;
A
#
# COMPACT_ATOMS: atom_id res chain seq x y z
N MET A 1 2.12 15.38 -18.46
CA MET A 1 1.35 15.08 -17.23
C MET A 1 0.32 14.00 -17.53
N PRO A 2 0.10 13.05 -16.61
CA PRO A 2 -0.88 11.99 -16.80
C PRO A 2 -2.30 12.57 -16.95
N GLU A 3 -3.10 11.94 -17.81
CA GLU A 3 -4.50 12.34 -18.05
C GLU A 3 -5.39 12.19 -16.80
N THR A 4 -4.97 11.32 -15.86
CA THR A 4 -5.64 11.07 -14.59
C THR A 4 -4.67 11.26 -13.42
N PRO A 5 -4.51 12.48 -12.89
CA PRO A 5 -3.70 12.70 -11.69
C PRO A 5 -4.34 11.99 -10.51
N MET A 6 -3.54 11.19 -9.81
CA MET A 6 -3.95 10.43 -8.64
C MET A 6 -3.38 11.08 -7.38
N ILE A 7 -4.15 11.05 -6.29
CA ILE A 7 -3.62 11.25 -4.94
C ILE A 7 -3.58 9.88 -4.30
N MET A 8 -2.46 9.57 -3.67
CA MET A 8 -2.22 8.31 -3.00
C MET A 8 -1.78 8.58 -1.57
N GLU A 9 -2.45 7.97 -0.62
CA GLU A 9 -2.07 7.97 0.78
C GLU A 9 -1.60 6.55 1.12
N VAL A 10 -0.36 6.43 1.56
CA VAL A 10 0.26 5.16 1.93
C VAL A 10 0.48 5.16 3.43
N CYS A 11 -0.16 4.22 4.11
CA CYS A 11 0.11 3.89 5.49
C CYS A 11 0.86 2.57 5.54
N ALA A 12 2.06 2.56 6.12
CA ALA A 12 2.93 1.39 6.12
C ALA A 12 3.64 1.19 7.48
N ILE A 13 3.88 -0.07 7.83
CA ILE A 13 4.80 -0.44 8.90
C ILE A 13 6.23 -0.44 8.34
N THR A 14 6.97 0.65 8.57
CA THR A 14 8.36 0.85 8.09
C THR A 14 9.41 0.62 9.17
N GLY A 15 9.00 0.55 10.44
CA GLY A 15 9.88 0.25 11.58
C GLY A 15 9.32 -0.87 12.46
N ARG A 16 9.72 -0.88 13.73
CA ARG A 16 9.19 -1.82 14.73
C ARG A 16 7.95 -1.20 15.39
N PRO A 17 6.73 -1.69 15.11
CA PRO A 17 5.53 -1.18 15.75
C PRO A 17 5.49 -1.58 17.22
N GLN A 18 4.85 -0.74 18.05
CA GLN A 18 4.67 -1.04 19.48
C GLN A 18 3.61 -2.11 19.73
N TYR A 19 2.66 -2.29 18.81
CA TYR A 19 1.56 -3.25 18.91
C TYR A 19 1.19 -3.81 17.53
N ALA A 20 0.45 -4.91 17.53
CA ALA A 20 -0.07 -5.52 16.32
C ALA A 20 -1.35 -4.80 15.87
N TYR A 21 -1.51 -4.62 14.56
CA TYR A 21 -2.71 -4.05 13.94
C TYR A 21 -3.47 -5.18 13.26
N ALA A 22 -4.70 -5.44 13.68
CA ALA A 22 -5.45 -6.62 13.24
C ALA A 22 -6.01 -6.46 11.82
N ASN A 23 -6.32 -5.22 11.41
CA ASN A 23 -6.99 -4.92 10.14
C ASN A 23 -6.57 -3.55 9.60
N SER A 24 -6.98 -3.26 8.36
CA SER A 24 -6.59 -2.03 7.65
C SER A 24 -7.10 -0.76 8.33
N GLN A 25 -8.25 -0.80 8.99
CA GLN A 25 -8.79 0.36 9.71
C GLN A 25 -7.94 0.71 10.93
N GLU A 26 -7.53 -0.29 11.71
CA GLU A 26 -6.64 -0.10 12.85
C GLU A 26 -5.27 0.43 12.42
N LEU A 27 -4.71 -0.11 11.34
CA LEU A 27 -3.42 0.33 10.82
C LEU A 27 -3.48 1.79 10.35
N LEU A 28 -4.51 2.16 9.57
CA LEU A 28 -4.74 3.54 9.13
C LEU A 28 -4.89 4.50 10.31
N ALA A 29 -5.73 4.13 11.29
CA ALA A 29 -5.90 4.94 12.49
C ALA A 29 -4.58 5.14 13.24
N GLY A 30 -3.70 4.13 13.24
CA GLY A 30 -2.38 4.27 13.84
C GLY A 30 -1.44 5.19 13.08
N CYS A 31 -1.42 5.10 11.76
CA CYS A 31 -0.64 6.02 10.92
C CYS A 31 -1.08 7.47 11.14
N TYR A 32 -2.39 7.75 11.22
CA TYR A 32 -2.89 9.10 11.48
C TYR A 32 -2.55 9.62 12.87
N ARG A 33 -2.43 8.74 13.87
CA ARG A 33 -1.95 9.11 15.21
C ARG A 33 -0.43 9.32 15.27
N GLY A 34 0.31 8.81 14.30
CA GLY A 34 1.78 8.83 14.32
C GLY A 34 2.38 7.79 15.27
N ASP A 35 1.76 6.61 15.36
CA ASP A 35 2.30 5.53 16.20
C ASP A 35 3.72 5.11 15.78
N ALA A 36 4.56 4.79 16.76
CA ALA A 36 5.95 4.46 16.51
C ALA A 36 6.11 3.26 15.56
N GLY A 37 7.03 3.36 14.60
CA GLY A 37 7.28 2.33 13.59
C GLY A 37 6.29 2.33 12.42
N LEU A 38 5.34 3.29 12.38
CA LEU A 38 4.46 3.52 11.25
C LEU A 38 4.90 4.73 10.44
N SER A 39 4.51 4.76 9.17
CA SER A 39 4.71 5.90 8.28
C SER A 39 3.42 6.20 7.51
N LEU A 40 3.10 7.49 7.42
CA LEU A 40 2.05 8.04 6.58
C LEU A 40 2.69 8.89 5.49
N LEU A 41 2.51 8.47 4.24
CA LEU A 41 3.03 9.16 3.06
C LEU A 41 1.87 9.61 2.19
N GLU A 42 1.73 10.92 1.98
CA GLU A 42 0.91 11.44 0.90
C GLU A 42 1.80 11.58 -0.34
N LEU A 43 1.45 10.85 -1.38
CA LEU A 43 2.14 10.81 -2.67
C LEU A 43 1.22 11.35 -3.75
N GLN A 44 1.80 12.14 -4.64
CA GLN A 44 1.19 12.58 -5.88
C GLN A 44 1.97 11.90 -7.01
N PRO A 45 1.58 10.68 -7.46
CA PRO A 45 2.42 9.88 -8.36
C PRO A 45 2.80 10.57 -9.67
N TYR A 46 2.08 11.62 -10.08
CA TYR A 46 2.44 12.42 -11.23
C TYR A 46 3.74 13.23 -11.05
N GLU A 47 4.12 13.58 -9.81
CA GLU A 47 5.38 14.24 -9.50
C GLU A 47 6.57 13.32 -9.78
N TYR A 48 6.35 12.01 -9.67
CA TYR A 48 7.35 10.96 -9.87
C TYR A 48 7.20 10.27 -11.23
N TRP A 49 6.33 10.77 -12.12
CA TRP A 49 5.91 10.05 -13.34
C TRP A 49 7.09 9.59 -14.21
N GLU A 50 8.11 10.44 -14.36
CA GLU A 50 9.30 10.15 -15.18
C GLU A 50 10.22 9.09 -14.54
N SER A 51 10.13 8.87 -13.22
CA SER A 51 10.90 7.85 -12.49
C SER A 51 10.10 6.56 -12.26
N LEU A 52 8.81 6.51 -12.63
CA LEU A 52 7.99 5.31 -12.49
C LEU A 52 8.28 4.30 -13.60
N SER A 53 8.80 3.13 -13.24
CA SER A 53 8.87 1.96 -14.12
C SER A 53 7.70 1.01 -13.85
N SER A 54 7.06 0.52 -14.90
CA SER A 54 6.08 -0.57 -14.76
C SER A 54 6.76 -1.84 -14.27
N VAL A 55 6.18 -2.51 -13.27
CA VAL A 55 6.60 -3.84 -12.79
C VAL A 55 6.30 -4.93 -13.82
N GLY A 56 5.63 -4.60 -14.94
CA GLY A 56 5.18 -5.56 -15.96
C GLY A 56 3.68 -5.81 -15.90
N ARG A 57 3.19 -6.70 -16.78
CA ARG A 57 1.79 -7.16 -16.78
C ARG A 57 1.69 -8.47 -15.99
N GLU A 58 1.73 -8.35 -14.68
CA GLU A 58 1.57 -9.49 -13.79
C GLU A 58 0.09 -9.86 -13.60
N ARG A 59 -0.22 -11.15 -13.75
CA ARG A 59 -1.58 -11.66 -13.53
C ARG A 59 -1.73 -12.09 -12.08
N LEU A 60 -2.42 -11.26 -11.30
CA LEU A 60 -2.83 -11.64 -9.94
C LEU A 60 -3.85 -12.78 -9.99
N MET A 61 -3.58 -13.86 -9.26
CA MET A 61 -4.51 -14.98 -9.12
C MET A 61 -5.43 -14.73 -7.93
N PRO A 62 -6.76 -14.70 -8.12
CA PRO A 62 -7.69 -14.55 -7.00
C PRO A 62 -7.51 -15.67 -5.98
N ARG A 63 -7.68 -15.35 -4.69
CA ARG A 63 -7.66 -16.31 -3.59
C ARG A 63 -9.06 -16.37 -2.98
N GLY A 64 -9.63 -17.56 -2.88
CA GLY A 64 -10.99 -17.77 -2.37
C GLY A 64 -11.13 -17.76 -0.85
N PHE A 65 -10.17 -17.18 -0.12
CA PHE A 65 -10.17 -17.12 1.34
C PHE A 65 -10.09 -15.67 1.82
N GLU A 66 -10.56 -15.43 3.04
CA GLU A 66 -10.43 -14.12 3.70
C GLU A 66 -8.95 -13.71 3.85
N ALA A 67 -8.69 -12.41 3.76
CA ALA A 67 -7.35 -11.87 3.98
C ALA A 67 -6.91 -12.16 5.43
N PRO A 68 -5.72 -12.72 5.65
CA PRO A 68 -5.21 -12.94 6.99
C PRO A 68 -5.02 -11.62 7.76
N PHE A 69 -5.09 -11.70 9.09
CA PHE A 69 -4.91 -10.58 10.02
C PHE A 69 -3.43 -10.12 10.13
N ASN A 70 -2.80 -9.78 9.00
CA ASN A 70 -1.39 -9.38 8.95
C ASN A 70 -1.12 -8.23 7.97
N VAL A 71 -2.06 -7.29 7.86
CA VAL A 71 -1.88 -6.09 7.05
C VAL A 71 -0.65 -5.31 7.51
N ARG A 72 0.18 -4.91 6.55
CA ARG A 72 1.41 -4.14 6.79
C ARG A 72 1.42 -2.83 6.00
N VAL A 73 0.72 -2.80 4.87
CA VAL A 73 0.60 -1.61 4.02
C VAL A 73 -0.85 -1.45 3.61
N VAL A 74 -1.36 -0.23 3.72
CA VAL A 74 -2.64 0.20 3.16
C VAL A 74 -2.38 1.41 2.27
N ILE A 75 -2.81 1.31 1.02
CA ILE A 75 -2.71 2.35 0.02
C ILE A 75 -4.13 2.79 -0.34
N ASN A 76 -4.51 3.98 0.09
CA ASN A 76 -5.73 4.64 -0.32
C ASN A 76 -5.45 5.54 -1.51
N TYR A 77 -6.19 5.39 -2.60
CA TYR A 77 -5.95 6.20 -3.79
C TYR A 77 -7.24 6.65 -4.46
N ARG A 78 -7.22 7.85 -5.04
CA ARG A 78 -8.35 8.43 -5.77
C ARG A 78 -7.89 9.33 -6.90
N ASN A 79 -8.77 9.53 -7.88
CA ASN A 79 -8.54 10.50 -8.94
C ASN A 79 -8.73 11.91 -8.39
N ALA A 80 -7.70 12.75 -8.48
CA ALA A 80 -7.69 14.10 -7.94
C ALA A 80 -8.70 15.04 -8.64
N ARG A 81 -9.06 14.75 -9.89
CA ARG A 81 -10.01 15.58 -10.68
C ARG A 81 -11.47 15.31 -10.35
N VAL A 82 -11.77 14.16 -9.76
CA VAL A 82 -13.15 13.75 -9.47
C VAL A 82 -13.44 14.06 -8.00
N SER A 83 -14.04 15.22 -7.76
CA SER A 83 -14.53 15.60 -6.44
C SER A 83 -15.48 14.51 -5.93
N ASN A 84 -15.25 14.02 -4.71
CA ASN A 84 -15.98 12.92 -4.06
C ASN A 84 -15.83 11.52 -4.68
N ALA A 85 -14.81 11.25 -5.51
CA ALA A 85 -14.52 9.86 -5.89
C ALA A 85 -14.22 9.02 -4.63
N PRO A 86 -14.82 7.82 -4.49
CA PRO A 86 -14.50 6.94 -3.38
C PRO A 86 -13.02 6.56 -3.45
N PHE A 87 -12.38 6.46 -2.30
CA PHE A 87 -11.05 5.88 -2.22
C PHE A 87 -11.13 4.42 -2.64
N LYS A 88 -10.20 4.07 -3.52
CA LYS A 88 -9.86 2.69 -3.81
C LYS A 88 -8.74 2.26 -2.88
N THR A 89 -8.69 0.98 -2.55
CA THR A 89 -7.73 0.46 -1.57
C THR A 89 -6.85 -0.61 -2.19
N ILE A 90 -5.57 -0.58 -1.86
CA ILE A 90 -4.67 -1.72 -1.99
C ILE A 90 -4.16 -2.04 -0.59
N GLU A 91 -4.29 -3.29 -0.19
CA GLU A 91 -3.75 -3.78 1.08
C GLU A 91 -2.70 -4.83 0.80
N LEU A 92 -1.58 -4.78 1.53
CA LEU A 92 -0.54 -5.77 1.45
C LEU A 92 -0.33 -6.39 2.83
N GLY A 93 -0.26 -7.71 2.85
CA GLY A 93 0.18 -8.47 4.01
C GLY A 93 1.69 -8.38 4.23
N GLU A 94 2.19 -9.23 5.11
CA GLU A 94 3.62 -9.35 5.40
C GLU A 94 4.47 -9.78 4.20
N PHE A 95 5.64 -9.14 4.02
CA PHE A 95 6.48 -9.37 2.85
C PHE A 95 6.93 -10.83 2.69
N ASP A 96 7.54 -11.42 3.71
CA ASP A 96 8.15 -12.76 3.64
C ASP A 96 7.22 -13.91 4.07
N SER A 97 5.92 -13.64 4.22
CA SER A 97 4.98 -14.66 4.72
C SER A 97 4.33 -15.45 3.57
N PRO A 98 4.36 -16.79 3.58
CA PRO A 98 3.67 -17.63 2.59
C PRO A 98 2.14 -17.53 2.70
N THR A 99 1.62 -17.02 3.82
CA THR A 99 0.18 -16.76 3.98
C THR A 99 -0.20 -15.34 3.58
N SER A 100 0.76 -14.50 3.19
CA SER A 100 0.55 -13.12 2.79
C SER A 100 -0.41 -12.98 1.60
N TYR A 101 -0.80 -11.75 1.33
CA TYR A 101 -1.83 -11.41 0.38
C TYR A 101 -1.60 -10.03 -0.24
N ILE A 102 -2.24 -9.86 -1.38
CA ILE A 102 -2.50 -8.56 -1.99
C ILE A 102 -4.02 -8.45 -2.05
N ALA A 103 -4.62 -7.42 -1.47
CA ALA A 103 -6.04 -7.13 -1.68
C ALA A 103 -6.20 -5.84 -2.48
N ILE A 104 -7.08 -5.84 -3.48
CA ILE A 104 -7.40 -4.65 -4.27
C ILE A 104 -8.91 -4.45 -4.20
N ASN A 105 -9.35 -3.33 -3.62
CA ASN A 105 -10.76 -3.01 -3.38
C ASN A 105 -11.51 -4.17 -2.70
N GLY A 106 -10.90 -4.79 -1.69
CA GLY A 106 -11.46 -5.92 -0.94
C GLY A 106 -11.36 -7.29 -1.62
N GLN A 107 -10.99 -7.36 -2.91
CA GLN A 107 -10.73 -8.65 -3.56
C GLN A 107 -9.32 -9.14 -3.21
N VAL A 108 -9.22 -10.35 -2.66
CA VAL A 108 -7.95 -10.95 -2.22
C VAL A 108 -7.31 -11.75 -3.35
N PHE A 109 -6.00 -11.59 -3.50
CA PHE A 109 -5.15 -12.28 -4.46
C PHE A 109 -4.04 -13.04 -3.75
N GLN A 110 -3.52 -14.07 -4.42
CA GLN A 110 -2.35 -14.80 -3.97
C GLN A 110 -1.15 -13.86 -3.83
N HIS A 111 -0.28 -14.17 -2.86
CA HIS A 111 1.00 -13.50 -2.71
C HIS A 111 1.79 -13.58 -4.02
N ASN A 112 2.26 -12.43 -4.50
CA ASN A 112 3.19 -12.32 -5.63
C ASN A 112 4.44 -11.59 -5.14
N LEU A 113 5.55 -12.31 -5.04
CA LEU A 113 6.79 -11.81 -4.45
C LEU A 113 7.36 -10.61 -5.21
N GLU A 114 7.25 -10.58 -6.53
CA GLU A 114 7.79 -9.50 -7.37
C GLU A 114 7.03 -8.20 -7.15
N ILE A 115 5.69 -8.26 -7.13
CA ILE A 115 4.84 -7.10 -6.83
C ILE A 115 5.08 -6.61 -5.42
N MET A 116 5.12 -7.52 -4.45
CA MET A 116 5.39 -7.17 -3.06
C MET A 116 6.75 -6.48 -2.93
N ARG A 117 7.80 -7.04 -3.54
CA ARG A 117 9.15 -6.46 -3.51
C ARG A 117 9.19 -5.07 -4.11
N ALA A 118 8.53 -4.88 -5.26
CA ALA A 118 8.47 -3.58 -5.90
C ALA A 118 7.78 -2.53 -5.03
N ILE A 119 6.63 -2.86 -4.43
CA ILE A 119 5.88 -1.89 -3.61
C ILE A 119 6.62 -1.58 -2.31
N TYR A 120 7.09 -2.60 -1.59
CA TYR A 120 7.85 -2.39 -0.35
C TYR A 120 9.15 -1.62 -0.62
N GLY A 121 9.87 -1.95 -1.69
CA GLY A 121 11.09 -1.22 -2.09
C GLY A 121 10.84 0.27 -2.23
N VAL A 122 9.81 0.65 -3.01
CA VAL A 122 9.45 2.07 -3.19
C VAL A 122 9.10 2.76 -1.87
N ILE A 123 8.37 2.10 -0.98
CA ILE A 123 7.99 2.68 0.32
C ILE A 123 9.22 2.91 1.21
N TYR A 124 10.14 1.95 1.26
CA TYR A 124 11.38 2.07 2.03
C TYR A 124 12.31 3.13 1.44
N ASP A 125 12.49 3.15 0.13
CA ASP A 125 13.33 4.15 -0.54
C ASP A 125 12.84 5.58 -0.26
N ILE A 126 11.53 5.83 -0.38
CA ILE A 126 10.92 7.14 -0.07
C ILE A 126 11.07 7.50 1.42
N TYR A 127 10.99 6.52 2.32
CA TYR A 127 11.15 6.75 3.75
C TYR A 127 12.59 7.13 4.10
N ASP A 128 13.57 6.41 3.56
CA ASP A 128 15.00 6.66 3.79
C ASP A 128 15.43 8.03 3.24
N GLU A 129 14.89 8.46 2.08
CA GLU A 129 15.16 9.80 1.52
C GLU A 129 14.62 10.97 2.36
N ARG A 130 13.68 10.71 3.29
CA ARG A 130 13.05 11.73 4.15
C ARG A 130 13.75 11.91 5.51
N ILE A 131 14.75 11.09 5.83
CA ILE A 131 15.54 11.13 7.08
C ILE A 131 16.91 11.76 6.81
#